data_AF-A0A0W0Y627-F1
#
_entry.id   AF-A0A0W0Y627-F1
#
_cell.length_a   1.000
_cell.length_b   1.000
_cell.length_c   1.000
_cell.angle_alpha   90.00
_cell.angle_beta   90.00
_cell.angle_gamma   90.00
#
_symmetry.space_group_name_H-M   'P 1'
#
loop_
_entity.id
_entity.type
_entity.pdbx_description
1 polymer ?
#
loop_
_entity_poly.entity_id
_entity_poly.type
_entity_poly.pdbx_seq_one_letter_code
_entity_poly.pdbx_strand_id
1 'polypeptide(L)'
;MTDNKTFMQFPCQFPIKIIGLNSLTFSEEITTIVTRHFPETEEQAIVCKDSKEGNYLSITATVYVLDQASLDALYQELSSHPSIKMVL
;
A
#
# COMPACT_ATOMS: atom_id res chain seq x y z
N MET A 1 12.15 16.11 -27.94
CA MET A 1 11.85 14.66 -27.81
C MET A 1 12.68 14.17 -26.64
N THR A 2 12.03 14.03 -25.47
CA THR A 2 11.88 12.74 -24.74
C THR A 2 13.13 12.55 -23.88
N ASP A 3 13.12 12.56 -22.56
CA ASP A 3 12.22 11.97 -21.60
C ASP A 3 12.70 12.51 -20.26
N ASN A 4 11.93 13.34 -19.55
CA ASN A 4 12.27 13.72 -18.18
C ASN A 4 11.87 12.54 -17.27
N LYS A 5 12.42 11.36 -17.55
CA LYS A 5 12.29 10.19 -16.69
C LYS A 5 13.11 10.51 -15.47
N THR A 6 12.42 11.05 -14.47
CA THR A 6 12.90 11.04 -13.10
C THR A 6 13.47 9.64 -12.85
N PHE A 7 14.78 9.56 -12.67
CA PHE A 7 15.45 8.33 -12.28
C PHE A 7 15.03 8.06 -10.84
N MET A 8 13.81 7.54 -10.64
CA MET A 8 13.51 6.82 -9.41
C MET A 8 14.50 5.66 -9.36
N GLN A 9 15.50 5.76 -8.49
CA GLN A 9 16.48 4.71 -8.30
C GLN A 9 15.82 3.57 -7.55
N PHE A 10 15.23 2.67 -8.30
CA PHE A 10 14.80 1.39 -7.77
C PHE A 10 16.01 0.45 -7.65
N PRO A 11 16.03 -0.45 -6.65
CA PRO A 11 14.95 -0.70 -5.71
C PRO A 11 14.92 0.25 -4.49
N CYS A 12 13.73 0.61 -4.02
CA CYS A 12 13.54 1.51 -2.87
C CYS A 12 12.39 1.02 -1.98
N GLN A 13 12.52 1.23 -0.67
CA GLN A 13 11.42 1.00 0.27
C GLN A 13 10.49 2.21 0.30
N PHE A 14 9.21 1.99 0.00
CA PHE A 14 8.18 3.02 0.05
C PHE A 14 7.12 2.65 1.10
N PRO A 15 6.92 3.47 2.14
CA PRO A 15 5.81 3.31 3.05
C PRO A 15 4.54 3.85 2.40
N ILE A 16 3.60 2.94 2.11
CA ILE A 16 2.28 3.26 1.58
C ILE A 16 1.31 3.32 2.76
N LYS A 17 0.63 4.44 2.91
CA LYS A 17 -0.35 4.63 3.98
C LYS A 17 -1.75 4.53 3.41
N ILE A 18 -2.42 3.43 3.73
CA ILE A 18 -3.79 3.13 3.36
C ILE A 18 -4.70 3.53 4.53
N ILE A 19 -5.71 4.35 4.24
CA ILE A 19 -6.77 4.70 5.19
C ILE A 19 -8.07 4.16 4.63
N GLY A 20 -8.73 3.30 5.40
CA GLY A 20 -10.00 2.69 5.01
C GLY A 20 -10.96 2.54 6.17
N LEU A 21 -12.10 1.92 5.89
CA LEU A 21 -13.07 1.56 6.91
C LEU A 21 -12.47 0.52 7.87
N ASN A 22 -12.72 0.69 9.15
CA ASN A 22 -12.28 -0.28 10.15
C ASN A 22 -13.10 -1.57 10.02
N SER A 23 -12.54 -2.57 9.34
CA SER A 23 -13.09 -3.92 9.24
C SER A 23 -12.01 -4.92 9.56
N LEU A 24 -12.38 -6.01 10.26
CA LEU A 24 -11.46 -7.10 10.58
C LEU A 24 -10.85 -7.71 9.30
N THR A 25 -11.64 -7.78 8.24
CA THR A 25 -11.19 -8.25 6.93
C THR A 25 -10.31 -7.25 6.20
N PHE A 26 -10.37 -5.96 6.54
CA PHE A 26 -9.66 -4.93 5.79
C PHE A 26 -8.14 -5.11 5.90
N SER A 27 -7.61 -5.34 7.10
CA SER A 27 -6.18 -5.63 7.27
C SER A 27 -5.73 -6.88 6.51
N GLU A 28 -6.53 -7.95 6.53
CA GLU A 28 -6.21 -9.19 5.81
C GLU A 28 -6.20 -9.01 4.28
N GLU A 29 -7.19 -8.28 3.74
CA GLU A 29 -7.27 -7.96 2.32
C GLU A 29 -6.07 -7.12 1.87
N ILE A 30 -5.71 -6.08 2.65
CA ILE A 30 -4.56 -5.22 2.33
C ILE A 30 -3.25 -6.00 2.40
N THR A 31 -3.06 -6.82 3.44
CA THR A 31 -1.88 -7.70 3.53
C THR A 31 -1.81 -8.65 2.34
N THR A 32 -2.94 -9.27 1.96
CA THR A 32 -2.99 -10.17 0.80
C THR A 32 -2.63 -9.45 -0.49
N ILE A 33 -3.18 -8.26 -0.73
CA ILE A 33 -2.86 -7.41 -1.89
C ILE A 33 -1.37 -7.07 -1.89
N VAL A 34 -0.85 -6.56 -0.77
CA VAL A 34 0.56 -6.16 -0.65
C VAL A 34 1.50 -7.33 -0.87
N THR A 35 1.28 -8.48 -0.22
CA THR A 35 2.11 -9.68 -0.38
C THR A 35 1.99 -10.27 -1.79
N ARG A 36 0.85 -10.09 -2.47
CA ARG A 36 0.67 -10.54 -3.87
C ARG A 36 1.52 -9.75 -4.86
N HIS A 37 1.57 -8.42 -4.71
CA HIS A 37 2.40 -7.55 -5.55
C HIS A 37 3.87 -7.59 -5.13
N PHE A 38 4.11 -7.63 -3.82
CA PHE A 38 5.42 -7.58 -3.19
C PHE A 38 5.58 -8.75 -2.21
N PRO A 39 5.88 -9.97 -2.69
CA PRO A 39 6.04 -11.15 -1.83
C PRO A 39 7.24 -11.05 -0.88
N GLU A 40 8.18 -10.14 -1.15
CA GLU A 40 9.29 -9.81 -0.26
C GLU A 40 8.86 -8.88 0.90
N THR A 41 7.66 -8.33 0.85
CA THR A 41 7.13 -7.51 1.95
C THR A 41 6.70 -8.41 3.10
N GLU A 42 7.37 -8.27 4.22
CA GLU A 42 7.05 -9.01 5.43
C GLU A 42 5.81 -8.44 6.12
N GLU A 43 5.05 -9.28 6.82
CA GLU A 43 3.87 -8.84 7.58
C GLU A 43 4.22 -7.80 8.65
N GLN A 44 5.43 -7.88 9.22
CA GLN A 44 5.97 -6.88 10.16
C GLN A 44 6.16 -5.48 9.55
N ALA A 45 6.24 -5.38 8.22
CA ALA A 45 6.30 -4.11 7.51
C ALA A 45 4.92 -3.44 7.38
N ILE A 46 3.85 -4.16 7.76
CA ILE A 46 2.46 -3.71 7.69
C ILE A 46 1.97 -3.37 9.11
N VAL A 47 1.91 -2.07 9.40
CA VAL A 47 1.50 -1.55 10.70
C VAL A 47 0.06 -1.08 10.62
N CYS A 48 -0.83 -1.79 11.31
CA CYS A 48 -2.23 -1.43 11.44
C CYS A 48 -2.42 -0.50 12.66
N LYS A 49 -3.13 0.60 12.49
CA LYS A 49 -3.46 1.52 13.57
C LYS A 49 -4.93 1.91 13.49
N ASP A 50 -5.65 1.63 14.57
CA ASP A 50 -7.01 2.09 14.78
C ASP A 50 -7.07 3.62 14.86
N SER A 51 -8.09 4.19 14.21
CA SER A 51 -8.38 5.60 14.37
C SER A 51 -9.05 5.86 15.71
N LYS A 52 -8.90 7.08 16.21
CA LYS A 52 -9.34 7.50 17.56
C LYS A 52 -10.85 7.31 17.80
N GLU A 53 -11.65 7.31 16.73
CA GLU A 53 -13.10 7.08 16.76
C GLU A 53 -13.53 5.64 16.43
N GLY A 54 -12.61 4.75 16.06
CA GLY A 54 -12.91 3.37 15.69
C GLY A 54 -13.63 3.17 14.35
N ASN A 55 -13.99 4.25 13.64
CA ASN A 55 -14.65 4.18 12.33
C ASN A 55 -13.69 3.85 11.16
N TYR A 56 -12.40 4.21 11.32
CA TYR A 56 -11.39 4.08 10.27
C TYR A 56 -10.16 3.32 10.77
N LEU A 57 -9.49 2.62 9.87
CA LEU A 57 -8.21 1.94 10.09
C LEU A 57 -7.14 2.57 9.20
N SER A 58 -6.01 2.92 9.78
CA SER A 58 -4.82 3.38 9.06
C SER A 58 -3.80 2.26 9.02
N ILE A 59 -3.55 1.73 7.84
CA ILE A 59 -2.53 0.70 7.60
C ILE A 59 -1.34 1.38 6.93
N THR A 60 -0.13 1.15 7.46
CA THR A 60 1.11 1.59 6.85
C THR A 60 1.86 0.37 6.38
N ALA A 61 1.91 0.13 5.08
CA ALA A 61 2.60 -1.00 4.47
C ALA A 61 3.91 -0.52 3.84
N THR A 62 5.05 -0.98 4.35
CA THR A 62 6.35 -0.64 3.78
C THR A 62 6.75 -1.67 2.74
N VAL A 63 6.60 -1.33 1.46
CA VAL A 63 6.87 -2.24 0.34
C VAL A 63 8.22 -1.97 -0.31
N TYR A 64 8.85 -3.03 -0.82
CA TYR A 64 10.10 -2.92 -1.58
C TYR A 64 9.82 -2.79 -3.07
N VAL A 65 9.85 -1.56 -3.57
CA VAL A 65 9.51 -1.26 -4.96
C VAL A 65 10.73 -1.49 -5.85
N LEU A 66 10.63 -2.46 -6.77
CA LEU A 66 11.66 -2.74 -7.78
C LEU A 66 11.49 -1.91 -9.05
N ASP A 67 10.27 -1.46 -9.33
CA ASP A 67 9.92 -0.66 -10.49
C ASP A 67 8.62 0.12 -10.27
N GLN A 68 8.47 1.22 -10.98
CA GLN A 68 7.29 2.08 -10.89
C GLN A 68 6.00 1.37 -11.29
N ALA A 69 6.07 0.39 -12.21
CA ALA A 69 4.89 -0.31 -12.70
C ALA A 69 4.26 -1.20 -11.61
N SER A 70 5.09 -1.88 -10.81
CA SER A 70 4.65 -2.67 -9.66
C SER A 70 3.99 -1.80 -8.59
N LEU A 71 4.54 -0.60 -8.35
CA LEU A 71 3.95 0.37 -7.44
C LEU A 71 2.58 0.86 -7.94
N ASP A 72 2.50 1.25 -9.21
CA ASP A 72 1.26 1.73 -9.84
C ASP A 72 0.17 0.66 -9.83
N ALA A 73 0.53 -0.60 -10.13
CA ALA A 73 -0.38 -1.74 -10.05
C ALA A 73 -0.95 -1.92 -8.63
N LEU A 74 -0.11 -1.82 -7.59
CA LEU A 74 -0.54 -1.87 -6.21
C LEU A 74 -1.47 -0.71 -5.87
N TYR A 75 -1.10 0.54 -6.19
CA TYR A 75 -1.93 1.71 -5.94
C TYR A 75 -3.29 1.61 -6.65
N GLN A 76 -3.33 1.10 -7.88
CA GLN A 76 -4.57 0.92 -8.64
C GLN A 76 -5.48 -0.15 -8.02
N GLU A 77 -4.92 -1.27 -7.56
CA GLU A 77 -5.68 -2.33 -6.88
C GLU A 77 -6.23 -1.84 -5.54
N LEU A 78 -5.41 -1.15 -4.75
CA LEU A 78 -5.81 -0.50 -3.51
C LEU A 78 -6.91 0.54 -3.76
N SER A 79 -6.71 1.46 -4.71
CA SER A 79 -7.71 2.50 -5.01
C SER A 79 -9.02 1.95 -5.59
N SER A 80 -9.00 0.75 -6.18
CA SER A 80 -10.21 0.07 -6.66
C SER A 80 -11.01 -0.59 -5.54
N HIS A 81 -10.42 -0.74 -4.35
CA HIS A 81 -11.05 -1.42 -3.23
C HIS A 81 -12.09 -0.50 -2.56
N PRO A 82 -13.37 -0.91 -2.44
CA PRO A 82 -14.46 -0.04 -1.96
C PRO A 82 -14.31 0.40 -0.50
N SER A 83 -13.61 -0.39 0.31
CA SER A 83 -13.32 -0.07 1.71
C SER A 83 -12.21 0.98 1.88
N ILE A 84 -11.40 1.24 0.84
CA ILE A 84 -10.33 2.24 0.88
C ILE A 84 -10.95 3.63 0.70
N LYS A 85 -10.56 4.55 1.59
CA LYS A 85 -10.93 5.95 1.50
C LYS A 85 -9.80 6.81 0.95
N MET A 86 -8.56 6.47 1.28
CA MET A 86 -7.41 7.23 0.86
C MET A 86 -6.16 6.34 0.86
N VAL A 87 -5.29 6.55 -0.13
CA VAL A 87 -3.94 5.98 -0.17
C VAL A 87 -2.97 7.15 -0.32
N LEU A 88 -1.91 7.15 0.48
CA LEU A 88 -0.85 8.16 0.54
C LEU A 88 0.49 7.48 0.30
#